data_AF-A0A974WQ75-F1
#
_entry.id   AF-A0A974WQ75-F1
#
_cell.length_a   1.000
_cell.length_b   1.000
_cell.length_c   1.000
_cell.angle_alpha   90.00
_cell.angle_beta   90.00
_cell.angle_gamma   90.00
#
_symmetry.space_group_name_H-M   'P 1'
#
loop_
_entity.id
_entity.type
_entity.pdbx_description
1 polymer ?
#
loop_
_entity_poly.entity_id
_entity_poly.type
_entity_poly.pdbx_seq_one_letter_code
_entity_poly.pdbx_strand_id
1 'polypeptide(L)'
;MNLHDWIDELSDVLDVETEVDEGLVLDLARTASQNVQRTAAPITAYLLGIAAGARDADPEEIERLAARAQQLAESWDRPADAPDPDDIDDDVPDDSTVDHSTDLYED
;
A
#
# COMPACT_ATOMS: atom_id res chain seq x y z
N MET A 1 12.33 -3.87 -18.26
CA MET A 1 11.22 -3.10 -17.72
C MET A 1 11.34 -3.15 -16.21
N ASN A 2 12.04 -2.17 -15.66
CA ASN A 2 12.13 -1.92 -14.22
C ASN A 2 10.99 -0.93 -13.82
N LEU A 3 10.92 -0.58 -12.53
CA LEU A 3 9.88 0.34 -12.03
C LEU A 3 10.01 1.75 -12.62
N HIS A 4 11.25 2.27 -12.78
CA HIS A 4 11.51 3.56 -13.41
C HIS A 4 10.95 3.61 -14.85
N ASP A 5 11.25 2.60 -15.68
CA ASP A 5 10.76 2.50 -17.07
C ASP A 5 9.22 2.54 -17.12
N TRP A 6 8.57 1.91 -16.13
CA TRP A 6 7.11 1.89 -16.02
C TRP A 6 6.54 3.24 -15.62
N ILE A 7 7.19 3.93 -14.67
CA ILE A 7 6.75 5.26 -14.21
C ILE A 7 6.90 6.29 -15.32
N ASP A 8 7.98 6.25 -16.09
CA ASP A 8 8.19 7.12 -17.24
C ASP A 8 7.08 6.93 -18.28
N GLU A 9 6.83 5.68 -18.72
CA GLU A 9 5.78 5.37 -19.71
C GLU A 9 4.37 5.72 -19.18
N LEU A 10 4.11 5.49 -17.89
CA LEU A 10 2.83 5.84 -17.29
C LEU A 10 2.63 7.36 -17.22
N SER A 11 3.69 8.10 -16.94
CA SER A 11 3.66 9.57 -16.90
C SER A 11 3.35 10.14 -18.28
N ASP A 12 3.95 9.57 -19.33
CA ASP A 12 3.64 9.90 -20.72
C ASP A 12 2.18 9.59 -21.09
N VAL A 13 1.66 8.42 -20.70
CA VAL A 13 0.26 8.02 -20.97
C VAL A 13 -0.76 8.93 -20.25
N LEU A 14 -0.40 9.45 -19.08
CA LEU A 14 -1.28 10.25 -18.24
C LEU A 14 -1.08 11.78 -18.41
N ASP A 15 -0.17 12.20 -19.29
CA ASP A 15 0.23 13.60 -19.47
C ASP A 15 0.67 14.26 -18.15
N VAL A 16 1.50 13.57 -17.36
CA VAL A 16 2.01 14.05 -16.06
C VAL A 16 3.46 14.50 -16.20
N GLU A 17 3.69 15.81 -16.02
CA GLU A 17 5.04 16.41 -15.97
C GLU A 17 5.51 16.54 -14.52
N THR A 18 5.78 15.42 -13.84
CA THR A 18 6.31 15.44 -12.46
C THR A 18 7.39 14.39 -12.25
N GLU A 19 8.42 14.74 -11.47
CA GLU A 19 9.40 13.77 -10.96
C GLU A 19 8.83 13.12 -9.69
N VAL A 20 8.72 11.78 -9.69
CA VAL A 20 8.18 11.02 -8.57
C VAL A 20 9.33 10.48 -7.73
N ASP A 21 9.37 10.84 -6.44
CA ASP A 21 10.21 10.16 -5.47
C ASP A 21 9.58 8.81 -5.08
N GLU A 22 10.00 7.75 -5.77
CA GLU A 22 9.54 6.39 -5.53
C GLU A 22 9.79 5.93 -4.08
N GLY A 23 10.93 6.28 -3.50
CA GLY A 23 11.29 5.88 -2.14
C GLY A 23 10.31 6.47 -1.13
N LEU A 24 10.07 7.78 -1.23
CA LEU A 24 9.12 8.48 -0.39
C LEU A 24 7.71 7.88 -0.46
N VAL A 25 7.21 7.63 -1.67
CA VAL A 25 5.85 7.08 -1.86
C VAL A 25 5.74 5.65 -1.34
N LEU A 26 6.72 4.80 -1.64
CA LEU A 26 6.72 3.39 -1.22
C LEU A 26 6.89 3.26 0.29
N ASP A 27 7.72 4.07 0.92
CA ASP A 27 7.89 4.06 2.38
C ASP A 27 6.65 4.58 3.10
N LEU A 28 6.02 5.65 2.60
CA LEU A 28 4.75 6.13 3.15
C LEU A 28 3.65 5.06 3.02
N ALA A 29 3.54 4.42 1.86
CA ALA A 29 2.58 3.35 1.63
C ALA A 29 2.83 2.18 2.59
N ARG A 30 4.10 1.79 2.78
CA ARG A 30 4.50 0.77 3.77
C ARG A 30 4.03 1.17 5.16
N THR A 31 4.36 2.37 5.64
CA THR A 31 3.97 2.85 6.98
C THR A 31 2.46 2.85 7.15
N ALA A 32 1.69 3.32 6.17
CA ALA A 32 0.24 3.30 6.22
C ALA A 32 -0.31 1.86 6.29
N SER A 33 0.21 0.93 5.49
CA SER A 33 -0.26 -0.47 5.51
C SER A 33 0.01 -1.19 6.83
N GLN A 34 1.12 -0.84 7.49
CA GLN A 34 1.54 -1.45 8.74
C GLN A 34 0.78 -0.90 9.95
N ASN A 35 0.57 0.42 10.01
CA ASN A 35 0.00 1.06 11.19
C ASN A 35 -1.51 1.26 11.12
N VAL A 36 -2.10 1.36 9.93
CA VAL A 36 -3.54 1.60 9.76
C VAL A 36 -4.30 0.32 9.42
N GLN A 37 -4.10 -0.21 8.20
CA GLN A 37 -4.59 -1.51 7.72
C GLN A 37 -3.93 -1.84 6.38
N ARG A 38 -3.88 -3.12 5.96
CA ARG A 38 -3.20 -3.53 4.72
C ARG A 38 -3.58 -2.67 3.49
N THR A 39 -4.87 -2.39 3.31
CA THR A 39 -5.39 -1.62 2.17
C THR A 39 -5.14 -0.11 2.25
N ALA A 40 -4.56 0.40 3.34
CA ALA A 40 -4.27 1.82 3.48
C ALA A 40 -3.15 2.30 2.54
N ALA A 41 -2.21 1.43 2.14
CA ALA A 41 -1.12 1.77 1.22
C ALA A 41 -1.59 2.49 -0.07
N PRO A 42 -2.44 1.87 -0.93
CA PRO A 42 -2.88 2.50 -2.17
C PRO A 42 -3.76 3.73 -1.93
N ILE A 43 -4.55 3.75 -0.85
CA ILE A 43 -5.41 4.89 -0.50
C ILE A 43 -4.55 6.10 -0.11
N THR A 44 -3.51 5.89 0.69
CA THR A 44 -2.58 6.94 1.11
C THR A 44 -1.80 7.50 -0.07
N ALA A 45 -1.28 6.65 -0.95
CA ALA A 45 -0.56 7.10 -2.15
C ALA A 45 -1.46 7.93 -3.08
N TYR A 46 -2.70 7.48 -3.31
CA TYR A 46 -3.68 8.22 -4.10
C TYR A 46 -3.98 9.60 -3.50
N LEU A 47 -4.24 9.67 -2.20
CA LEU A 47 -4.54 10.95 -1.52
C LEU A 47 -3.34 11.89 -1.48
N LEU A 48 -2.11 11.37 -1.32
CA LEU A 48 -0.89 12.18 -1.42
C LEU A 48 -0.79 12.82 -2.81
N GLY A 49 -1.00 12.05 -3.87
CA GLY A 49 -0.99 12.55 -5.25
C GLY A 49 -2.06 13.63 -5.49
N ILE A 50 -3.29 13.41 -5.02
CA ILE A 50 -4.36 14.41 -5.09
C ILE A 50 -3.99 15.69 -4.32
N ALA A 51 -3.42 15.57 -3.12
CA ALA A 51 -3.03 16.73 -2.32
C ALA A 51 -1.86 17.51 -2.95
N ALA A 52 -0.90 16.82 -3.54
CA ALA A 52 0.21 17.43 -4.26
C ALA A 52 -0.28 18.23 -5.46
N GLY A 53 -1.09 17.61 -6.33
CA GLY A 53 -1.65 18.27 -7.51
C GLY A 53 -2.60 19.43 -7.17
N ALA A 54 -3.42 19.30 -6.12
CA ALA A 54 -4.32 20.36 -5.68
C ALA A 54 -3.59 21.61 -5.14
N ARG A 55 -2.31 21.48 -4.77
CA ARG A 55 -1.49 22.56 -4.21
C ARG A 55 -0.45 23.09 -5.16
N ASP A 56 -0.31 22.51 -6.36
CA ASP A 56 0.83 22.74 -7.24
C ASP A 56 2.15 22.58 -6.45
N ALA A 57 2.21 21.50 -5.65
CA ALA A 57 3.25 21.28 -4.65
C ALA A 57 4.61 21.03 -5.31
N ASP A 58 5.64 21.75 -4.84
CA ASP A 58 7.03 21.43 -5.13
C ASP A 58 7.49 20.17 -4.35
N PRO A 59 8.69 19.61 -4.65
CA PRO A 59 9.20 18.43 -3.95
C PRO A 59 9.25 18.59 -2.42
N GLU A 60 9.61 19.77 -1.91
CA GLU A 60 9.68 20.02 -0.47
C GLU A 60 8.27 20.04 0.18
N GLU A 61 7.25 20.54 -0.51
CA GLU A 61 5.87 20.49 -0.07
C GLU A 61 5.33 19.06 -0.11
N ILE A 62 5.69 18.25 -1.11
CA ILE A 62 5.35 16.82 -1.18
C ILE A 62 5.95 16.06 0.01
N GLU A 63 7.22 16.29 0.34
CA GLU A 63 7.85 15.71 1.53
C GLU A 63 7.12 16.11 2.81
N ARG A 64 6.71 17.39 2.95
CA ARG A 64 5.94 17.85 4.11
C ARG A 64 4.53 17.24 4.18
N LEU A 65 3.87 17.03 3.04
CA LEU A 65 2.59 16.33 2.96
C LEU A 65 2.75 14.86 3.38
N ALA A 66 3.78 14.18 2.87
CA ALA A 66 4.11 12.80 3.20
C ALA A 66 4.44 12.66 4.69
N ALA A 67 5.25 13.55 5.26
CA ALA A 67 5.60 13.55 6.68
C ALA A 67 4.37 13.72 7.59
N ARG A 68 3.39 14.52 7.17
CA ARG A 68 2.12 14.69 7.90
C ARG A 68 1.26 13.43 7.83
N ALA A 69 1.17 12.80 6.67
CA ALA A 69 0.45 11.54 6.49
C ALA A 69 1.11 10.40 7.28
N GLN A 70 2.45 10.37 7.29
CA GLN A 70 3.25 9.43 8.07
C GLN A 70 2.97 9.56 9.57
N GLN A 71 3.06 10.77 10.13
CA GLN A 71 2.75 11.01 11.54
C GLN A 71 1.33 10.58 11.92
N LEU A 72 0.36 10.82 11.03
CA LEU A 72 -1.02 10.37 11.24
C LEU A 72 -1.11 8.84 11.27
N ALA A 73 -0.42 8.15 10.35
CA ALA A 73 -0.40 6.70 10.32
C ALA A 73 0.29 6.11 11.57
N GLU A 74 1.43 6.64 11.98
CA GLU A 74 2.21 6.17 13.14
C GLU A 74 1.49 6.40 14.48
N SER A 75 0.66 7.44 14.58
CA SER A 75 -0.16 7.72 15.77
C SER A 75 -1.55 7.08 15.72
N TRP A 76 -1.82 6.26 14.71
CA TRP A 76 -3.11 5.61 14.54
C TRP A 76 -3.28 4.47 15.57
N ASP A 77 -3.91 4.78 16.70
CA ASP A 77 -4.29 3.78 17.71
C ASP A 77 -5.41 2.88 17.16
N ARG A 78 -5.01 1.77 16.53
CA ARG A 78 -5.94 0.72 16.13
C ARG A 78 -6.52 0.04 17.37
N PRO A 79 -7.85 -0.05 17.54
CA PRO A 79 -8.44 -0.86 18.59
C PRO A 79 -7.94 -2.30 18.47
N ALA A 80 -7.51 -2.90 19.58
CA ALA A 80 -6.97 -4.27 19.60
C ALA A 80 -7.96 -5.31 19.04
N ASP A 81 -9.26 -5.00 19.10
CA ASP A 81 -10.36 -5.85 18.63
C ASP A 81 -10.94 -5.41 17.27
N ALA A 82 -10.23 -4.55 16.51
CA ALA A 82 -10.66 -4.22 15.15
C ALA A 82 -10.57 -5.49 14.28
N PRO A 83 -11.67 -5.92 13.63
CA PRO A 83 -11.65 -7.08 12.75
C PRO A 83 -10.54 -6.90 11.71
N ASP A 84 -9.68 -7.91 11.53
CA ASP A 84 -8.75 -7.88 10.41
C ASP A 84 -9.60 -8.07 9.14
N PRO A 85 -9.61 -7.10 8.20
CA PRO A 85 -10.40 -7.21 6.98
C PRO A 85 -9.96 -8.38 6.08
N ASP A 86 -8.76 -8.94 6.33
CA ASP A 86 -8.25 -10.14 5.66
C ASP A 86 -8.50 -11.43 6.47
N ASP A 87 -9.10 -11.35 7.67
CA ASP A 87 -9.57 -12.51 8.43
C ASP A 87 -10.84 -13.02 7.75
N ILE A 88 -10.65 -13.86 6.75
CA ILE A 88 -11.74 -14.64 6.17
C ILE A 88 -12.12 -15.69 7.23
N ASP A 89 -13.16 -15.41 8.01
CA ASP A 89 -13.85 -16.39 8.87
C ASP A 89 -14.71 -17.33 8.01
N ASP A 90 -14.12 -17.87 6.94
CA ASP A 90 -14.72 -18.99 6.24
C ASP A 90 -14.49 -20.22 7.10
N ASP A 91 -15.58 -20.93 7.43
CA ASP A 91 -15.51 -22.26 8.02
C ASP A 91 -14.54 -23.10 7.18
N VAL A 92 -13.36 -23.40 7.73
CA VAL A 92 -12.38 -24.27 7.08
C VAL A 92 -13.10 -25.58 6.78
N PRO A 93 -13.26 -25.96 5.50
CA PRO A 93 -13.96 -27.19 5.16
C PRO A 93 -13.26 -28.37 5.85
N ASP A 94 -14.06 -29.28 6.41
CA ASP A 94 -13.53 -30.50 7.02
C ASP A 94 -12.86 -31.37 5.95
N ASP A 95 -11.53 -31.21 5.84
CA ASP A 95 -10.69 -31.92 4.88
C ASP A 95 -10.38 -33.36 5.33
N SER A 96 -10.95 -33.83 6.45
CA SER A 96 -10.73 -35.21 6.94
C SER A 96 -11.23 -36.30 6.00
N THR A 97 -12.06 -35.92 5.02
CA THR A 97 -12.57 -36.82 3.97
C THR A 97 -11.71 -36.82 2.70
N VAL A 98 -10.72 -35.94 2.60
CA VAL A 98 -9.80 -35.87 1.46
C VAL A 98 -8.70 -36.91 1.61
N ASP A 99 -8.48 -37.66 0.52
CA ASP A 99 -7.50 -38.74 0.46
C ASP A 99 -6.11 -38.18 0.14
N HIS A 100 -5.29 -38.00 1.18
CA HIS A 100 -3.90 -37.57 1.08
C HIS A 100 -2.93 -38.72 0.78
N SER A 101 -3.41 -39.95 0.51
CA SER A 101 -2.53 -41.11 0.31
C SER A 101 -1.64 -41.01 -0.94
N THR A 102 -1.94 -40.08 -1.85
CA THR A 102 -1.15 -39.80 -3.04
C THR A 102 -0.25 -38.57 -2.93
N ASP A 103 -0.26 -37.88 -1.79
CA ASP A 103 0.59 -36.70 -1.59
C ASP A 103 2.04 -37.15 -1.49
N LEU A 104 2.80 -36.82 -2.53
CA LEU A 104 4.24 -37.06 -2.59
C LEU A 104 4.93 -35.91 -1.87
N TYR A 105 5.55 -36.19 -0.73
CA TYR A 105 6.51 -35.25 -0.15
C TYR A 105 7.74 -35.22 -1.07
N GLU A 106 8.03 -34.06 -1.64
CA GLU A 106 9.29 -33.82 -2.35
C GLU A 106 10.40 -33.67 -1.29
N ASP A 107 11.35 -34.61 -1.27
CA ASP A 107 12.60 -34.56 -0.48
C ASP A 107 13.60 -33.51 -1.01
#